data_AF-G5KD23-F1
#
_entry.id   AF-G5KD23-F1
#
_cell.length_a   1.000
_cell.length_b   1.000
_cell.length_c   1.000
_cell.angle_alpha   90.00
_cell.angle_beta   90.00
_cell.angle_gamma   90.00
#
_symmetry.space_group_name_H-M   'P 1'
#
loop_
_entity.id
_entity.type
_entity.pdbx_description
1 polymer ?
#
loop_
_entity_poly.entity_id
_entity_poly.type
_entity_poly.pdbx_seq_one_letter_code
_entity_poly.pdbx_strand_id
1 'polypeptide(L)'
;MINKLKEWVSIFPDKIAITYQDQTITYGELFNQISETEKQNPIIFEKNPMQQLICFLRGLYQEVCPILCHPSLEATDIVKNQLQCQSRPEIADFGILTSGTSYHARIIWRTLGSWKDFFEEQARKFKLTADSHLFCLGSLSFSGNLNMALCQLFLCKGCLCFKNQ
;
A
#
# COMPACT_ATOMS: atom_id res chain seq x y z
N MET A 1 -4.17 10.52 4.32
CA MET A 1 -4.41 10.02 2.94
C MET A 1 -5.72 9.25 2.82
N ILE A 2 -6.07 8.40 3.79
CA ILE A 2 -7.37 7.71 3.84
C ILE A 2 -8.58 8.64 3.69
N ASN A 3 -8.57 9.83 4.31
CA ASN A 3 -9.64 10.82 4.12
C ASN A 3 -9.83 11.23 2.65
N LYS A 4 -8.75 11.32 1.86
CA LYS A 4 -8.85 11.61 0.42
C LYS A 4 -9.52 10.47 -0.34
N LEU A 5 -9.25 9.22 0.03
CA LEU A 5 -9.94 8.08 -0.56
C LEU A 5 -11.45 8.12 -0.25
N LYS A 6 -11.84 8.49 0.97
CA LYS A 6 -13.25 8.70 1.35
C LYS A 6 -13.90 9.80 0.52
N GLU A 7 -13.21 10.91 0.26
CA GLU A 7 -13.67 11.95 -0.66
C GLU A 7 -13.87 11.39 -2.08
N TRP A 8 -12.90 10.63 -2.61
CA TRP A 8 -13.02 10.04 -3.95
C TRP A 8 -14.17 9.06 -4.09
N VAL A 9 -14.45 8.26 -3.07
CA VAL A 9 -15.61 7.36 -3.04
C VAL A 9 -16.92 8.13 -3.14
N SER A 10 -17.01 9.32 -2.53
CA SER A 10 -18.23 10.14 -2.60
C SER A 10 -18.48 10.76 -3.98
N ILE A 11 -17.45 10.90 -4.80
CA ILE A 11 -17.52 11.55 -6.12
C ILE A 11 -17.53 10.52 -7.25
N PHE A 12 -16.75 9.44 -7.12
CA PHE A 12 -16.50 8.44 -8.17
C PHE A 12 -16.56 7.00 -7.62
N PRO A 13 -17.67 6.56 -6.98
CA PRO A 13 -17.73 5.24 -6.35
C PRO A 13 -17.50 4.09 -7.33
N ASP A 14 -18.02 4.20 -8.55
CA ASP A 14 -17.97 3.14 -9.57
C ASP A 14 -16.72 3.18 -10.45
N LYS A 15 -15.83 4.16 -10.23
CA LYS A 15 -14.59 4.26 -11.00
C LYS A 15 -13.66 3.12 -10.60
N ILE A 16 -13.01 2.49 -11.57
CA ILE A 16 -12.04 1.42 -11.33
C ILE A 16 -10.80 1.99 -10.63
N ALA A 17 -10.47 1.44 -9.47
CA ALA A 17 -9.30 1.78 -8.67
C ALA A 17 -8.17 0.76 -8.89
N ILE A 18 -8.51 -0.52 -8.99
CA ILE A 18 -7.53 -1.61 -9.12
C ILE A 18 -8.02 -2.61 -10.17
N THR A 19 -7.11 -3.07 -11.02
CA THR A 19 -7.28 -4.27 -11.83
C THR A 19 -6.19 -5.29 -11.51
N TYR A 20 -6.57 -6.56 -11.48
CA TYR A 20 -5.67 -7.68 -11.27
C TYR A 20 -6.22 -8.92 -11.93
N GLN A 21 -5.51 -9.45 -12.93
CA GLN A 21 -6.02 -10.53 -13.78
C GLN A 21 -7.40 -10.15 -14.37
N ASP A 22 -8.42 -11.01 -14.20
CA ASP A 22 -9.79 -10.78 -14.65
C ASP A 22 -10.66 -10.05 -13.60
N GLN A 23 -10.06 -9.62 -12.48
CA GLN A 23 -10.76 -8.92 -11.40
C GLN A 23 -10.57 -7.41 -11.51
N THR A 24 -11.64 -6.68 -11.23
CA THR A 24 -11.66 -5.23 -11.11
C THR A 24 -12.26 -4.84 -9.77
N ILE A 25 -11.66 -3.87 -9.10
CA ILE A 25 -12.17 -3.28 -7.87
C ILE A 25 -12.35 -1.78 -8.11
N THR A 26 -13.55 -1.30 -7.88
CA THR A 26 -13.91 0.12 -7.92
C THR A 26 -13.46 0.86 -6.66
N TYR A 27 -13.45 2.19 -6.66
CA TYR A 27 -13.14 2.99 -5.48
C TYR A 27 -14.09 2.68 -4.31
N GLY A 28 -15.39 2.49 -4.59
CA GLY A 28 -16.39 2.13 -3.59
C GLY A 28 -16.15 0.75 -2.99
N GLU A 29 -15.90 -0.27 -3.82
CA GLU A 29 -15.57 -1.62 -3.36
C GLU A 29 -14.27 -1.66 -2.57
N LEU A 30 -13.25 -0.93 -3.02
CA LEU A 30 -11.97 -0.80 -2.29
C LEU A 30 -12.22 -0.21 -0.90
N PHE A 31 -13.02 0.86 -0.81
CA PHE A 31 -13.31 1.50 0.47
C PHE A 31 -14.08 0.57 1.41
N ASN A 32 -15.07 -0.17 0.90
CA ASN A 32 -15.80 -1.17 1.66
C ASN A 32 -14.84 -2.19 2.28
N GLN A 33 -13.94 -2.75 1.48
CA GLN A 33 -12.97 -3.74 1.94
C GLN A 33 -12.01 -3.17 3.00
N ILE A 34 -11.50 -1.94 2.84
CA ILE A 34 -10.58 -1.38 3.86
C ILE A 34 -11.31 -0.93 5.14
N SER A 35 -12.62 -0.73 5.07
CA SER A 35 -13.46 -0.29 6.20
C SER A 35 -14.02 -1.44 7.04
N GLU A 36 -13.71 -2.69 6.68
CA GLU A 36 -14.10 -3.87 7.45
C GLU A 36 -13.62 -3.80 8.91
N THR A 37 -14.45 -4.32 9.82
CA THR A 37 -14.23 -4.25 11.27
C THR A 37 -13.24 -5.30 11.77
N GLU A 38 -12.91 -6.30 10.97
CA GLU A 38 -11.90 -7.29 11.32
C GLU A 38 -10.54 -6.62 11.52
N LYS A 39 -9.88 -6.92 12.64
CA LYS A 39 -8.60 -6.31 12.99
C LYS A 39 -7.51 -6.77 12.01
N GLN A 40 -6.93 -5.82 11.29
CA GLN A 40 -5.83 -6.08 10.39
C GLN A 40 -4.55 -6.43 11.16
N ASN A 41 -3.92 -7.55 10.78
CA ASN A 41 -2.57 -7.84 11.25
C ASN A 41 -1.61 -6.78 10.68
N PRO A 42 -0.84 -6.06 11.52
CA PRO A 42 0.09 -5.06 11.04
C PRO A 42 1.19 -5.67 10.17
N ILE A 43 1.59 -6.94 10.36
CA ILE A 43 2.65 -7.54 9.54
C ILE A 43 2.03 -8.29 8.35
N ILE A 44 2.29 -7.81 7.13
CA ILE A 44 1.60 -8.26 5.91
C ILE A 44 2.55 -9.08 5.03
N PHE A 45 2.29 -10.38 4.92
CA PHE A 45 2.99 -11.35 4.06
C PHE A 45 2.17 -11.80 2.85
N GLU A 46 1.06 -11.10 2.56
CA GLU A 46 0.15 -11.44 1.48
C GLU A 46 0.88 -11.48 0.13
N LYS A 47 0.67 -12.57 -0.64
CA LYS A 47 1.34 -12.82 -1.92
C LYS A 47 0.58 -12.22 -3.09
N ASN A 48 -0.75 -12.16 -3.00
CA ASN A 48 -1.57 -11.49 -3.99
C ASN A 48 -1.35 -9.97 -3.88
N PRO A 49 -0.82 -9.28 -4.91
CA PRO A 49 -0.46 -7.87 -4.80
C PRO A 49 -1.67 -6.94 -4.58
N MET A 50 -2.83 -7.30 -5.13
CA MET A 50 -4.08 -6.57 -4.89
C MET A 50 -4.50 -6.71 -3.42
N GLN A 51 -4.55 -7.94 -2.90
CA GLN A 51 -4.90 -8.18 -1.49
C GLN A 51 -3.86 -7.61 -0.53
N GLN A 52 -2.58 -7.65 -0.90
CA GLN A 52 -1.49 -7.05 -0.14
C GLN A 52 -1.69 -5.54 0.02
N LEU A 53 -2.07 -4.84 -1.06
CA LEU A 53 -2.42 -3.43 -1.00
C LEU A 53 -3.66 -3.18 -0.13
N ILE A 54 -4.72 -3.99 -0.26
CA ILE A 54 -5.93 -3.85 0.55
C ILE A 54 -5.62 -4.00 2.04
N CYS A 55 -4.89 -5.05 2.43
CA CYS A 55 -4.44 -5.26 3.80
C CYS A 55 -3.60 -4.06 4.31
N PHE A 56 -2.73 -3.52 3.46
CA PHE A 56 -1.93 -2.34 3.80
C PHE A 56 -2.81 -1.10 4.04
N LEU A 57 -3.74 -0.82 3.14
CA LEU A 57 -4.65 0.32 3.26
C LEU A 57 -5.62 0.16 4.44
N ARG A 58 -6.10 -1.05 4.72
CA ARG A 58 -6.87 -1.37 5.94
C ARG A 58 -6.06 -1.11 7.20
N GLY A 59 -4.78 -1.48 7.19
CA GLY A 59 -3.88 -1.21 8.30
C GLY A 59 -3.69 0.28 8.57
N LEU A 60 -3.61 1.10 7.51
CA LEU A 60 -3.60 2.56 7.61
C LEU A 60 -4.95 3.10 8.10
N TYR A 61 -6.07 2.56 7.61
CA TYR A 61 -7.42 2.96 8.02
C TYR A 61 -7.67 2.70 9.51
N GLN A 62 -7.18 1.57 10.02
CA GLN A 62 -7.32 1.16 11.42
C GLN A 62 -6.18 1.69 12.33
N GLU A 63 -5.26 2.49 11.78
CA GLU A 63 -4.13 3.09 12.53
C GLU A 63 -3.24 2.05 13.25
N VAL A 64 -3.13 0.85 12.70
CA VAL A 64 -2.30 -0.23 13.29
C VAL A 64 -0.83 -0.19 12.86
N CYS A 65 -0.44 0.80 12.05
CA CYS A 65 0.90 0.97 11.48
C CYS A 65 1.37 -0.28 10.70
N PRO A 66 0.81 -0.53 9.50
CA PRO A 66 1.11 -1.73 8.73
C PRO A 66 2.59 -1.78 8.30
N ILE A 67 3.14 -2.99 8.27
CA ILE A 67 4.47 -3.33 7.82
C ILE A 67 4.32 -4.22 6.60
N LEU A 68 4.81 -3.75 5.46
CA LEU A 68 4.73 -4.47 4.20
C LEU A 68 5.97 -5.35 4.01
N CYS A 69 5.77 -6.67 4.03
CA CYS A 69 6.84 -7.64 3.79
C CYS A 69 6.92 -8.02 2.31
N HIS A 70 8.11 -8.42 1.87
CA HIS A 70 8.27 -8.95 0.52
C HIS A 70 7.52 -10.29 0.39
N PRO A 71 6.75 -10.56 -0.69
CA PRO A 71 5.97 -11.80 -0.88
C PRO A 71 6.79 -13.09 -0.84
N SER A 72 8.09 -13.02 -1.13
CA SER A 72 9.01 -14.15 -1.07
C SER A 72 9.61 -14.37 0.32
N LEU A 73 9.32 -13.51 1.29
CA LEU A 73 9.80 -13.67 2.65
C LEU A 73 8.93 -14.71 3.36
N GLU A 74 9.57 -15.77 3.86
CA GLU A 74 8.86 -16.78 4.64
C GLU A 74 8.37 -16.20 5.97
N ALA A 75 7.06 -16.29 6.22
CA ALA A 75 6.39 -15.77 7.41
C ALA A 75 6.62 -16.65 8.66
N THR A 76 7.86 -17.06 8.89
CA THR A 76 8.27 -17.86 10.04
C THR A 76 8.10 -17.07 11.34
N ASP A 77 7.93 -17.78 12.45
CA ASP A 77 7.83 -17.14 13.77
C ASP A 77 9.10 -16.36 14.12
N ILE A 78 10.27 -16.79 13.63
CA ILE A 78 11.53 -16.06 13.80
C ILE A 78 11.44 -14.67 13.17
N VAL A 79 11.00 -14.59 11.90
CA VAL A 79 10.86 -13.31 11.20
C VAL A 79 9.80 -12.44 11.86
N LYS A 80 8.64 -13.02 12.23
CA LYS A 80 7.58 -12.28 12.92
C LYS A 80 8.07 -11.71 14.26
N ASN A 81 8.72 -12.53 15.09
CA ASN A 81 9.26 -12.10 16.38
C ASN A 81 10.31 -11.01 16.19
N GLN A 82 11.22 -11.15 15.22
CA GLN A 82 12.24 -10.15 14.92
C GLN A 82 11.63 -8.79 14.52
N LEU A 83 10.57 -8.80 13.72
CA LEU A 83 9.87 -7.58 13.32
C LEU A 83 9.12 -6.95 14.49
N GLN A 84 8.51 -7.76 15.36
CA GLN A 84 7.81 -7.29 16.57
C GLN A 84 8.78 -6.68 17.60
N CYS A 85 10.02 -7.14 17.68
CA CYS A 85 11.03 -6.59 18.60
C CYS A 85 11.59 -5.23 18.16
N GLN A 86 11.33 -4.76 16.93
CA GLN A 86 11.83 -3.46 16.46
C GLN A 86 10.93 -2.33 16.96
N SER A 87 11.51 -1.36 17.67
CA SER A 87 10.77 -0.22 18.20
C SER A 87 10.16 0.63 17.09
N ARG A 88 8.84 0.78 17.11
CA ARG A 88 8.08 1.69 16.24
C ARG A 88 8.14 3.12 16.80
N PRO A 89 8.62 4.13 16.04
CA PRO A 89 8.48 5.53 16.40
C PRO A 89 7.00 5.93 16.46
N GLU A 90 6.61 6.78 17.42
CA GLU A 90 5.21 7.22 17.58
C GLU A 90 4.64 7.90 16.34
N ILE A 91 5.48 8.64 15.61
CA ILE A 91 5.09 9.37 14.40
C ILE A 91 4.94 8.48 13.16
N ALA A 92 5.30 7.19 13.23
CA ALA A 92 5.34 6.33 12.05
C ALA A 92 3.94 5.87 11.62
N ASP A 93 3.62 6.09 10.34
CA ASP A 93 2.36 5.63 9.75
C ASP A 93 2.46 4.19 9.24
N PHE A 94 3.64 3.76 8.77
CA PHE A 94 3.86 2.40 8.26
C PHE A 94 5.36 2.01 8.26
N GLY A 95 5.61 0.72 8.06
CA GLY A 95 6.94 0.14 7.89
C GLY A 95 7.10 -0.56 6.54
N ILE A 96 8.33 -0.53 6.02
CA ILE A 96 8.75 -1.34 4.87
C ILE A 96 10.06 -2.04 5.20
N LEU A 97 10.33 -3.19 4.60
CA LEU A 97 11.58 -3.91 4.85
C LEU A 97 12.72 -3.37 3.98
N THR A 98 13.92 -3.25 4.57
CA THR A 98 15.15 -3.16 3.78
C THR A 98 15.41 -4.50 3.09
N SER A 99 15.98 -4.47 1.89
CA SER A 99 16.47 -5.65 1.14
C SER A 99 17.69 -6.33 1.78
N GLY A 100 17.74 -6.40 3.12
CA GLY A 100 18.87 -6.91 3.88
C GLY A 100 19.24 -8.31 3.40
N THR A 101 20.52 -8.49 3.09
CA THR A 101 21.11 -9.79 2.82
C THR A 101 20.84 -10.70 4.02
N SER A 102 20.11 -11.80 3.77
CA SER A 102 19.88 -13.00 4.59
C SER A 102 20.10 -12.84 6.11
N TYR A 103 19.01 -13.00 6.88
CA TYR A 103 18.92 -13.12 8.35
C TYR A 103 18.60 -11.88 9.18
N HIS A 104 18.63 -10.65 8.64
CA HIS A 104 18.26 -9.46 9.43
C HIS A 104 17.42 -8.44 8.65
N ALA A 105 16.16 -8.78 8.36
CA ALA A 105 15.19 -7.81 7.83
C ALA A 105 15.01 -6.64 8.80
N ARG A 106 15.39 -5.42 8.39
CA ARG A 106 15.17 -4.19 9.16
C ARG A 106 13.95 -3.46 8.64
N ILE A 107 13.17 -2.90 9.56
CA ILE A 107 12.04 -2.03 9.23
C ILE A 107 12.56 -0.61 9.04
N ILE A 108 12.21 -0.03 7.90
CA ILE A 108 12.26 1.40 7.68
C ILE A 108 10.86 1.94 7.98
N TRP A 109 10.77 2.72 9.05
CA TRP A 109 9.55 3.45 9.40
C TRP A 109 9.41 4.72 8.56
N ARG A 110 8.18 5.04 8.18
CA ARG A 110 7.83 6.17 7.33
C ARG A 110 6.57 6.86 7.82
N THR A 111 6.47 8.15 7.54
CA THR A 111 5.20 8.88 7.59
C THR A 111 4.65 9.02 6.18
N LEU A 112 3.33 8.99 6.03
CA LEU A 112 2.62 9.29 4.78
C LEU A 112 2.93 10.72 4.33
N GLY A 113 3.08 11.65 5.26
CA GLY A 113 3.47 13.04 4.98
C GLY A 113 4.78 13.11 4.19
N SER A 114 5.81 12.36 4.60
CA SER A 114 7.11 12.33 3.92
C SER A 114 7.06 11.92 2.45
N TRP A 115 5.99 11.23 2.04
CA TRP A 115 5.78 10.78 0.66
C TRP A 115 4.84 11.70 -0.11
N LYS A 116 3.77 12.16 0.55
CA LYS A 116 2.73 13.00 -0.05
C LYS A 116 3.30 14.28 -0.65
N ASP A 117 4.31 14.88 0.00
CA ASP A 117 4.89 16.16 -0.42
C ASP A 117 5.50 16.12 -1.83
N PHE A 118 5.84 14.94 -2.36
CA PHE A 118 6.38 14.79 -3.71
C PHE A 118 5.37 14.25 -4.74
N PHE A 119 4.13 13.94 -4.34
CA PHE A 119 3.14 13.38 -5.26
C PHE A 119 2.78 14.33 -6.39
N GLU A 120 2.64 15.63 -6.10
CA GLU A 120 2.30 16.63 -7.13
C GLU A 120 3.40 16.74 -8.20
N GLU A 121 4.67 16.74 -7.77
CA GLU A 121 5.80 16.80 -8.70
C GLU A 121 5.91 15.51 -9.53
N GLN A 122 5.69 14.34 -8.91
CA GLN A 122 5.66 13.05 -9.64
C GLN A 122 4.54 13.04 -10.69
N ALA A 123 3.32 13.39 -10.28
CA ALA A 123 2.17 13.42 -11.19
C ALA A 123 2.41 14.39 -12.35
N ARG A 124 3.00 15.55 -12.08
CA ARG A 124 3.34 16.55 -13.11
C ARG A 124 4.42 16.06 -14.07
N LYS A 125 5.49 15.45 -13.57
CA LYS A 125 6.63 14.96 -14.38
C LYS A 125 6.25 13.78 -15.25
N PHE A 126 5.50 12.82 -14.68
CA PHE A 126 5.05 11.62 -15.38
C PHE A 126 3.71 11.79 -16.09
N LYS A 127 3.09 12.98 -15.98
CA LYS A 127 1.77 13.30 -16.55
C LYS A 127 0.69 12.31 -16.11
N LEU A 128 0.73 11.91 -14.84
CA LEU A 128 -0.28 11.04 -14.25
C LEU A 128 -1.58 11.81 -14.06
N THR A 129 -2.68 11.19 -14.49
CA THR A 129 -4.03 11.75 -14.41
C THR A 129 -5.02 10.73 -13.88
N ALA A 130 -6.26 11.15 -13.74
CA ALA A 130 -7.37 10.28 -13.40
C ALA A 130 -7.61 9.19 -14.46
N ASP A 131 -7.23 9.43 -15.72
CA ASP A 131 -7.41 8.48 -16.82
C ASP A 131 -6.19 7.57 -17.02
N SER A 132 -5.14 7.76 -16.21
CA SER A 132 -3.94 6.95 -16.28
C SER A 132 -4.13 5.60 -15.59
N HIS A 133 -3.61 4.55 -16.24
CA HIS A 133 -3.50 3.20 -15.72
C HIS A 133 -2.03 2.94 -15.37
N LEU A 134 -1.70 2.86 -14.08
CA LEU A 134 -0.35 2.61 -13.62
C LEU A 134 -0.10 1.11 -13.48
N PHE A 135 0.82 0.58 -14.28
CA PHE A 135 1.28 -0.80 -14.15
C PHE A 135 2.21 -0.94 -12.94
N CYS A 136 1.79 -1.71 -11.96
CA CYS A 136 2.55 -2.02 -10.76
C CYS A 136 3.33 -3.33 -10.98
N LEU A 137 4.46 -3.24 -11.67
CA LEU A 137 5.38 -4.36 -11.89
C LEU A 137 6.41 -4.42 -10.75
N GLY A 138 6.46 -5.53 -10.02
CA GLY A 138 7.35 -5.74 -8.88
C GLY A 138 6.69 -5.46 -7.52
N SER A 139 7.32 -5.93 -6.45
CA SER A 139 6.68 -6.00 -5.13
C SER A 139 6.36 -4.60 -4.58
N LEU A 140 5.20 -4.45 -3.93
CA LEU A 140 4.87 -3.22 -3.20
C LEU A 140 5.75 -3.04 -1.95
N SER A 141 6.45 -4.07 -1.48
CA SER A 141 7.42 -3.92 -0.38
C SER A 141 8.60 -3.00 -0.73
N PHE A 142 8.85 -2.73 -2.01
CA PHE A 142 9.79 -1.69 -2.44
C PHE A 142 9.17 -0.30 -2.33
N SER A 143 9.85 0.60 -1.64
CA SER A 143 9.38 1.97 -1.38
C SER A 143 8.94 2.72 -2.64
N GLY A 144 9.70 2.62 -3.73
CA GLY A 144 9.38 3.30 -4.99
C GLY A 144 8.07 2.82 -5.61
N ASN A 145 7.84 1.51 -5.63
CA ASN A 145 6.62 0.92 -6.18
C ASN A 145 5.40 1.31 -5.35
N LEU A 146 5.50 1.22 -4.03
CA LEU A 146 4.42 1.65 -3.15
C LEU A 146 4.15 3.15 -3.29
N ASN A 147 5.19 3.99 -3.29
CA ASN A 147 5.04 5.44 -3.41
C ASN A 147 4.30 5.83 -4.70
N MET A 148 4.68 5.27 -5.84
CA MET A 148 4.00 5.51 -7.13
C MET A 148 2.56 5.02 -7.11
N ALA A 149 2.30 3.83 -6.55
CA ALA A 149 0.95 3.30 -6.41
C ALA A 149 0.07 4.21 -5.55
N LEU A 150 0.59 4.69 -4.42
CA LEU A 150 -0.13 5.60 -3.53
C LEU A 150 -0.36 6.97 -4.19
N CYS A 151 0.62 7.49 -4.94
CA CYS A 151 0.47 8.73 -5.71
C CYS A 151 -0.68 8.60 -6.73
N GLN A 152 -0.71 7.51 -7.49
CA GLN A 152 -1.75 7.28 -8.48
C GLN A 152 -3.14 7.14 -7.86
N LEU A 153 -3.25 6.38 -6.77
CA LEU A 153 -4.52 6.10 -6.10
C LEU A 153 -5.07 7.34 -5.36
N PHE A 154 -4.23 8.01 -4.56
CA PHE A 154 -4.71 9.07 -3.66
C PHE A 154 -4.70 10.47 -4.28
N LEU A 155 -3.71 10.81 -5.13
CA LEU A 155 -3.66 12.14 -5.75
C LEU A 155 -4.37 12.12 -7.11
N CYS A 156 -3.97 11.19 -7.98
CA CYS A 156 -4.39 11.20 -9.38
C CYS A 156 -5.81 10.66 -9.57
N LYS A 157 -6.29 9.80 -8.65
CA LYS A 157 -7.59 9.12 -8.74
C LYS A 157 -7.69 8.19 -9.96
N GLY A 158 -6.56 7.63 -10.41
CA GLY A 158 -6.57 6.72 -11.54
C GLY A 158 -6.55 5.26 -11.11
N CYS A 159 -6.20 4.38 -12.05
CA CYS A 159 -6.25 2.94 -11.86
C CYS A 159 -4.85 2.36 -11.60
N LEU A 160 -4.75 1.41 -10.68
CA LEU A 160 -3.58 0.55 -10.49
C LEU A 160 -3.81 -0.77 -11.22
N CYS A 161 -2.83 -1.23 -12.00
CA CYS A 161 -2.91 -2.47 -12.76
C CYS A 161 -1.82 -3.43 -12.28
N PHE A 162 -2.22 -4.50 -11.60
CA PHE A 162 -1.33 -5.54 -11.11
C PHE A 162 -1.32 -6.76 -12.04
N LYS A 163 -0.21 -7.50 -11.99
CA LYS A 163 -0.04 -8.82 -12.60
C LYS A 163 0.68 -9.74 -11.61
N ASN A 164 0.52 -11.06 -11.74
CA ASN A 164 1.35 -12.01 -11.00
C ASN A 164 2.83 -11.71 -11.26
N GLN A 165 3.61 -11.77 -10.18
CA GLN A 165 5.06 -11.65 -10.20
C GLN A 165 5.68 -13.04 -10.16
#